data_AF-A0A497G3Y9-F1
#
_entry.id   AF-A0A497G3Y9-F1
#
_cell.length_a   1.000
_cell.length_b   1.000
_cell.length_c   1.000
_cell.angle_alpha   90.00
_cell.angle_beta   90.00
_cell.angle_gamma   90.00
#
_symmetry.space_group_name_H-M   'P 1'
#
loop_
_entity.id
_entity.type
_entity.pdbx_description
1 polymer ?
#
loop_
_entity_poly.entity_id
_entity_poly.type
_entity_poly.pdbx_seq_one_letter_code
_entity_poly.pdbx_strand_id
1 'polypeptide(L)' 'MSRRIVGTVVPLIKIMLIVWLLLLAVLYTIDRLLDVLPKGLFGQILGYSIALTLLSFWLATWYKLTKIYFWENIKKYYKK' A
#
# COMPACT_ATOMS: atom_id res chain seq x y z
N MET A 1 -20.55 17.98 11.20
CA MET A 1 -19.27 17.25 11.33
C MET A 1 -19.04 16.22 10.21
N SER A 2 -19.96 15.28 9.95
CA SER A 2 -19.78 14.14 9.03
C SER A 2 -19.41 14.51 7.58
N ARG A 3 -20.08 15.48 6.92
CA ARG A 3 -19.82 15.82 5.51
C ARG A 3 -18.39 16.32 5.21
N ARG A 4 -17.74 17.03 6.15
CA ARG A 4 -16.34 17.49 5.96
C ARG A 4 -15.33 16.36 6.11
N ILE A 5 -15.55 15.43 7.04
CA ILE A 5 -14.71 14.26 7.24
C ILE A 5 -14.82 13.34 6.01
N VAL A 6 -16.03 13.11 5.51
CA VAL A 6 -16.27 12.35 4.28
C VAL A 6 -15.55 13.01 3.09
N GLY A 7 -15.64 14.33 2.94
CA GLY A 7 -14.92 15.07 1.89
C GLY A 7 -13.40 14.95 1.95
N THR A 8 -12.81 14.75 3.13
CA THR A 8 -11.36 14.57 3.31
C THR A 8 -10.93 13.11 3.19
N VAL A 9 -11.80 12.16 3.57
CA VAL A 9 -11.52 10.72 3.51
C VAL A 9 -11.68 10.17 2.09
N VAL A 10 -12.63 10.68 1.30
CA VAL A 10 -12.85 10.26 -0.10
C VAL A 10 -11.61 10.39 -1.00
N PRO A 11 -10.89 11.52 -1.04
CA PRO A 11 -9.66 11.62 -1.84
C PRO A 11 -8.56 10.69 -1.32
N LEU A 12 -8.51 10.44 -0.01
CA LEU A 12 -7.56 9.50 0.58
C LEU A 12 -7.85 8.05 0.19
N ILE A 13 -9.13 7.67 0.13
CA ILE A 13 -9.58 6.36 -0.39
C ILE A 13 -9.24 6.22 -1.88
N LYS A 14 -9.43 7.28 -2.68
CA LYS A 14 -9.03 7.28 -4.11
C LYS A 14 -7.53 7.04 -4.28
N ILE A 15 -6.70 7.74 -3.50
CA ILE A 15 -5.25 7.54 -3.50
C ILE A 15 -4.93 6.12 -3.03
N MET A 16 -5.58 5.61 -1.98
CA MET A 16 -5.47 4.22 -1.54
C MET A 16 -5.74 3.23 -2.66
N LEU A 17 -6.84 3.38 -3.41
CA LEU A 17 -7.18 2.46 -4.49
C LEU A 17 -6.14 2.48 -5.62
N ILE A 18 -5.65 3.65 -6.03
CA ILE A 18 -4.62 3.78 -7.07
C ILE A 18 -3.32 3.09 -6.62
N VAL A 19 -2.92 3.38 -5.38
CA VAL A 19 -1.71 2.87 -4.74
C VAL A 19 -1.81 1.33 -4.63
N TRP A 20 -2.96 0.80 -4.20
CA TRP A 20 -3.24 -0.65 -4.15
C TRP A 20 -3.26 -1.33 -5.53
N LEU A 21 -3.83 -0.69 -6.56
CA LEU A 21 -3.76 -1.20 -7.93
C LEU A 21 -2.32 -1.28 -8.43
N LEU A 22 -1.48 -0.31 -8.06
CA LEU A 22 -0.06 -0.29 -8.39
C LEU A 22 0.69 -1.43 -7.71
N LEU A 23 0.38 -1.74 -6.44
CA LEU A 23 0.93 -2.90 -5.74
C LEU A 23 0.53 -4.22 -6.43
N LEU A 24 -0.75 -4.36 -6.81
CA LEU A 24 -1.23 -5.53 -7.54
C LEU A 24 -0.51 -5.71 -8.88
N ALA A 25 -0.27 -4.62 -9.61
CA ALA A 25 0.48 -4.67 -10.86
C ALA A 25 1.94 -5.12 -10.66
N VAL A 26 2.60 -4.62 -9.61
CA VAL A 26 3.97 -5.04 -9.25
C VAL A 26 4.01 -6.51 -8.83
N LEU A 27 3.08 -6.95 -7.97
CA LEU A 27 2.97 -8.36 -7.56
C LEU A 27 2.69 -9.28 -8.74
N TYR A 28 1.79 -8.88 -9.65
CA TYR A 28 1.50 -9.62 -10.87
C TYR A 28 2.72 -9.71 -11.80
N THR A 29 3.51 -8.64 -11.88
CA THR A 29 4.75 -8.64 -12.65
C THR A 29 5.78 -9.59 -12.05
N ILE A 30 5.90 -9.62 -10.71
CA ILE A 30 6.78 -10.56 -9.99
C ILE A 30 6.34 -12.01 -10.23
N ASP A 31 5.03 -12.27 -10.14
CA ASP A 31 4.44 -13.60 -10.40
C ASP A 31 4.74 -14.09 -11.81
N ARG A 32 4.57 -13.22 -12.82
CA ARG A 32 4.96 -13.51 -14.21
C ARG A 32 6.45 -13.73 -14.39
N LEU A 33 7.29 -13.00 -13.66
CA LEU A 33 8.74 -13.17 -13.70
C LEU A 33 9.15 -14.52 -13.10
N LEU A 34 8.48 -14.94 -12.03
CA LEU A 34 8.69 -16.23 -11.38
C LEU A 34 8.30 -17.41 -12.27
N ASP A 35 7.32 -17.23 -13.15
CA ASP A 35 6.93 -18.22 -14.15
C ASP A 35 8.01 -18.47 -15.22
N VAL A 36 8.91 -17.49 -15.44
CA VAL A 36 10.04 -17.57 -16.39
C VAL A 36 11.30 -18.12 -15.72
N LEU A 37 11.42 -17.99 -14.39
CA LEU A 37 12.51 -18.60 -13.64
C LEU A 37 12.39 -20.13 -13.63
N PRO A 38 13.51 -20.87 -13.68
CA PRO A 38 13.47 -22.33 -13.54
C PRO A 38 12.73 -22.70 -12.25
N LYS A 39 11.72 -23.58 -12.37
CA LYS A 39 10.80 -24.04 -11.30
C LYS A 39 11.49 -24.86 -10.19
N GLY A 40 12.69 -24.48 -9.78
CA GLY A 40 13.36 -25.00 -8.60
C GLY A 40 12.83 -24.32 -7.34
N LEU A 41 12.75 -25.09 -6.23
CA LEU A 41 12.41 -24.61 -4.89
C LEU A 41 13.07 -23.26 -4.54
N PHE A 42 14.32 -23.07 -4.98
CA PHE A 42 15.09 -21.85 -4.73
C PHE A 42 14.51 -20.59 -5.41
N GLY A 43 14.01 -20.70 -6.65
CA GLY A 43 13.41 -19.57 -7.38
C GLY A 43 12.09 -19.11 -6.76
N GLN A 44 11.25 -20.06 -6.34
CA GLN A 44 10.00 -19.76 -5.63
C GLN A 44 10.25 -19.10 -4.28
N ILE A 45 11.18 -19.62 -3.47
CA ILE A 45 11.51 -19.05 -2.15
C ILE A 45 12.00 -17.60 -2.30
N LEU A 46 12.85 -17.32 -3.29
CA LEU A 46 13.31 -15.96 -3.57
C LEU A 46 12.15 -15.05 -3.99
N GLY A 47 11.28 -15.52 -4.89
CA GLY A 47 10.08 -14.80 -5.31
C GLY A 47 9.15 -14.42 -4.18
N TYR A 48 8.79 -15.39 -3.35
CA TYR A 48 7.93 -15.17 -2.19
C TYR A 48 8.58 -14.25 -1.16
N SER A 49 9.90 -14.39 -0.93
CA SER A 49 10.62 -13.51 0.01
C SER A 49 10.63 -12.06 -0.45
N ILE A 50 10.83 -11.82 -1.76
CA ILE A 50 10.77 -10.48 -2.35
C ILE A 50 9.35 -9.92 -2.23
N ALA A 51 8.33 -10.70 -2.59
CA ALA A 51 6.93 -10.29 -2.48
C ALA A 51 6.55 -9.92 -1.04
N LEU A 52 6.96 -10.73 -0.06
CA LEU A 52 6.66 -10.53 1.35
C LEU A 52 7.40 -9.30 1.93
N THR A 53 8.62 -9.05 1.48
CA THR A 53 9.39 -7.84 1.83
C THR A 53 8.73 -6.59 1.26
N LEU A 54 8.33 -6.61 -0.01
CA LEU A 54 7.61 -5.51 -0.65
C LEU A 54 6.27 -5.23 0.06
N LEU A 55 5.52 -6.28 0.40
CA LEU A 55 4.26 -6.15 1.12
C LEU A 55 4.45 -5.55 2.51
N SER A 56 5.49 -5.95 3.23
CA SER A 56 5.83 -5.41 4.55
C SER A 56 6.26 -3.94 4.48
N PHE A 57 7.12 -3.60 3.52
CA PHE A 57 7.55 -2.22 3.26
C PHE A 57 6.36 -1.33 2.89
N TRP A 58 5.44 -1.88 2.10
CA TRP A 58 4.22 -1.21 1.70
C TRP A 58 3.30 -0.90 2.88
N LEU A 59 3.03 -1.90 3.73
CA LEU A 59 2.23 -1.75 4.95
C LEU A 59 2.84 -0.69 5.89
N ALA A 60 4.16 -0.71 6.07
CA ALA A 60 4.85 0.27 6.90
C ALA A 60 4.75 1.70 6.34
N THR A 61 4.93 1.85 5.02
CA THR A 61 4.79 3.14 4.33
C THR A 61 3.36 3.65 4.43
N TRP A 62 2.37 2.78 4.27
CA TRP A 62 0.97 3.14 4.43
C TRP A 62 0.66 3.58 5.85
N TYR A 63 1.04 2.79 6.85
CA TYR A 63 0.82 3.15 8.25
C TYR A 63 1.40 4.53 8.59
N LYS A 64 2.59 4.84 8.06
CA LYS A 64 3.22 6.15 8.24
C LYS A 64 2.42 7.26 7.56
N LEU A 65 1.99 7.06 6.31
CA LEU A 65 1.19 8.02 5.55
C LEU A 65 -0.17 8.30 6.21
N THR A 66 -0.93 7.26 6.57
CA THR A 66 -2.21 7.42 7.26
C THR A 66 -2.01 8.10 8.60
N LYS A 67 -0.98 7.74 9.39
CA LYS A 67 -0.68 8.41 10.65
C LYS A 67 -0.40 9.89 10.47
N ILE A 68 0.43 10.28 9.49
CA ILE A 68 0.72 11.69 9.20
C ILE A 68 -0.57 12.43 8.78
N TYR A 69 -1.32 11.88 7.82
CA TYR A 69 -2.51 12.52 7.30
C TYR A 69 -3.63 12.64 8.34
N PHE A 70 -3.77 11.63 9.20
CA PHE A 70 -4.72 11.63 10.31
C PHE A 70 -4.29 12.62 11.39
N TRP A 71 -3.00 12.69 11.71
CA TRP A 71 -2.45 13.64 12.68
C TRP A 71 -2.61 15.09 12.22
N GLU A 72 -2.32 15.39 10.95
CA GLU A 72 -2.51 16.74 10.39
C GLU A 72 -3.98 17.14 10.35
N ASN A 73 -4.88 16.21 10.00
CA ASN A 73 -6.31 16.48 10.04
C ASN A 73 -6.82 16.66 11.47
N ILE A 74 -6.46 15.80 12.42
CA ILE A 74 -6.84 15.96 13.84
C ILE A 74 -6.38 17.31 14.36
N LYS A 75 -5.12 17.72 14.10
CA LYS A 75 -4.62 19.04 14.50
C LYS A 75 -5.47 20.18 13.94
N LYS A 76 -5.90 20.08 12.68
CA LYS A 76 -6.79 21.09 12.08
C LYS A 76 -8.19 21.11 12.70
N TYR A 77 -8.70 19.97 13.17
CA TYR A 77 -10.01 19.88 13.81
C TYR A 77 -9.98 20.32 15.29
N TYR A 78 -8.90 20.02 16.03
CA TYR A 78 -8.78 20.34 17.45
C TYR A 78 -8.32 21.77 17.73
N LYS A 79 -7.75 22.46 16.74
CA LYS A 79 -7.29 23.85 16.86
C LYS A 79 -8.38 24.87 16.48
N LYS A 80 -9.62 24.41 16.27
CA LYS A 80 -10.75 25.26 15.86
C LYS A 80 -11.83 25.27 16.93
#